data_AF-A0A6N7BET4-F1
#
_entry.id   AF-A0A6N7BET4-F1
#
_cell.length_a   1.000
_cell.length_b   1.000
_cell.length_c   1.000
_cell.angle_alpha   90.00
_cell.angle_beta   90.00
_cell.angle_gamma   90.00
#
_symmetry.space_group_name_H-M   'P 1'
#
loop_
_entity.id
_entity.type
_entity.pdbx_description
1 polymer ?
#
loop_
_entity_poly.entity_id
_entity_poly.type
_entity_poly.pdbx_seq_one_letter_code
_entity_poly.pdbx_strand_id
1 'polypeptide(L)'
;MNKNLVAISLIILGAGLLLIWSGILIYDSEILLGLVLAAFGISNTNYSFRIGSRKTIILSAILFLVGVVLIVKNSYEIMDTRGLILVSILFISGASLLILFIDNMRQKTFLFSGFALIILSYFSLTVLKKIGLFEWLKTVGDIFEIFLPIILILFGMSIFINRKK
;
A
#
# COMPACT_ATOMS: atom_id res chain seq x y z
N MET A 1 -11.55 -11.72 6.23
CA MET A 1 -10.57 -11.00 7.08
C MET A 1 -10.71 -11.51 8.50
N ASN A 2 -9.61 -11.86 9.17
CA ASN A 2 -9.67 -12.38 10.54
C ASN A 2 -9.83 -11.22 11.53
N LYS A 3 -10.96 -11.17 12.24
CA LYS A 3 -11.28 -10.11 13.21
C LYS A 3 -10.23 -10.02 14.33
N ASN A 4 -9.69 -11.16 14.77
CA ASN A 4 -8.69 -11.19 15.84
C ASN A 4 -7.38 -10.58 15.37
N LEU A 5 -6.95 -10.85 14.12
CA LEU A 5 -5.75 -10.23 13.56
C LEU A 5 -5.90 -8.71 13.45
N VAL A 6 -7.08 -8.23 13.02
CA VAL A 6 -7.38 -6.80 12.96
C VAL A 6 -7.31 -6.18 14.37
N ALA A 7 -7.96 -6.80 15.35
CA ALA A 7 -7.96 -6.30 16.72
C ALA A 7 -6.54 -6.25 17.32
N ILE A 8 -5.76 -7.32 17.18
CA ILE A 8 -4.37 -7.38 17.65
C ILE A 8 -3.52 -6.30 16.97
N SER A 9 -3.69 -6.10 15.66
CA SER A 9 -2.93 -5.08 14.91
C SER A 9 -3.26 -3.67 15.39
N LEU A 10 -4.54 -3.38 15.66
CA LEU A 10 -4.98 -2.08 16.20
C LEU A 10 -4.49 -1.87 17.65
N ILE A 11 -4.47 -2.92 18.47
CA ILE A 11 -3.93 -2.86 19.83
C ILE A 11 -2.44 -2.55 19.80
N ILE A 12 -1.66 -3.26 18.97
CA ILE A 12 -0.22 -3.03 18.83
C ILE A 12 0.05 -1.61 18.31
N LEU A 13 -0.70 -1.15 17.30
CA LEU A 13 -0.58 0.20 16.77
C LEU A 13 -0.88 1.25 17.86
N GLY A 14 -2.00 1.11 18.55
CA GLY A 14 -2.42 2.05 19.60
C GLY A 14 -1.43 2.10 20.76
N ALA A 15 -1.00 0.95 21.26
CA ALA A 15 0.01 0.86 22.31
C ALA A 15 1.35 1.46 21.86
N GLY A 16 1.81 1.14 20.65
CA GLY A 16 3.04 1.71 20.10
C GLY A 16 2.98 3.22 19.94
N LEU A 17 1.87 3.77 19.45
CA LEU A 17 1.68 5.22 19.34
C LEU A 17 1.70 5.92 20.70
N LEU A 18 1.10 5.32 21.74
CA LEU A 18 1.17 5.84 23.11
C LEU A 18 2.60 5.84 23.67
N LEU A 19 3.39 4.80 23.38
CA LEU A 19 4.78 4.72 23.79
C LEU A 19 5.67 5.74 23.07
N ILE A 20 5.40 6.01 21.78
CA ILE A 20 6.08 7.08 21.03
C ILE A 20 5.70 8.45 21.60
N TRP A 21 4.41 8.70 21.81
CA TRP A 21 3.91 9.97 22.34
C TRP A 21 4.42 10.28 23.76
N SER A 22 4.57 9.25 24.60
CA SER A 22 5.14 9.38 25.95
C SER A 22 6.67 9.51 25.97
N GLY A 23 7.34 9.44 24.80
CA GLY A 23 8.79 9.56 24.69
C GLY A 23 9.56 8.32 25.15
N ILE A 24 8.88 7.19 25.42
CA ILE A 24 9.52 5.92 25.78
C ILE A 24 10.18 5.28 24.54
N LEU A 25 9.51 5.38 23.38
CA LEU A 25 10.05 4.94 22.09
C LEU A 25 10.44 6.15 21.24
N ILE A 26 11.72 6.20 20.85
CA ILE A 26 12.25 7.21 19.92
C ILE A 26 12.30 6.59 18.52
N TYR A 27 11.11 6.35 17.95
CA TYR A 27 10.95 5.84 16.59
C TYR A 27 9.93 6.68 15.83
N ASP A 28 10.09 6.76 14.51
CA ASP A 28 9.07 7.36 13.66
C ASP A 28 7.79 6.52 13.66
N SER A 29 6.66 7.19 13.86
CA SER A 29 5.32 6.61 13.75
C SER A 29 5.06 5.91 12.40
N GLU A 30 5.70 6.37 11.31
CA GLU A 30 5.59 5.74 10.00
C GLU A 30 6.22 4.33 9.99
N ILE A 31 7.34 4.12 10.70
CA ILE A 31 7.99 2.81 10.83
C ILE A 31 7.08 1.85 11.59
N LEU A 32 6.49 2.30 12.71
CA LEU A 32 5.55 1.51 13.50
C LEU A 32 4.36 1.08 12.64
N LEU A 33 3.75 2.02 11.91
CA LEU A 33 2.66 1.73 10.99
C LEU A 33 3.09 0.70 9.92
N GLY A 34 4.28 0.87 9.34
CA GLY A 34 4.85 -0.04 8.36
C GLY A 34 4.99 -1.47 8.90
N LEU A 35 5.51 -1.61 10.12
CA LEU A 35 5.68 -2.91 10.81
C LEU A 35 4.33 -3.58 11.08
N VAL A 36 3.36 -2.84 11.61
CA VAL A 36 2.02 -3.37 11.91
C VAL A 36 1.33 -3.82 10.63
N LEU A 37 1.40 -3.01 9.55
CA LEU A 37 0.82 -3.36 8.26
C LEU A 37 1.50 -4.58 7.62
N ALA A 38 2.84 -4.68 7.72
CA ALA A 38 3.58 -5.83 7.24
C ALA A 38 3.19 -7.11 8.00
N ALA A 39 3.18 -7.07 9.33
CA ALA A 39 2.80 -8.19 10.17
C ALA A 39 1.33 -8.62 9.94
N PHE A 40 0.41 -7.66 9.91
CA PHE A 40 -0.99 -7.91 9.60
C PHE A 40 -1.16 -8.52 8.20
N GLY A 41 -0.55 -7.90 7.21
CA GLY A 41 -0.67 -8.26 5.80
C GLY A 41 -0.18 -9.69 5.56
N ILE A 42 0.99 -10.09 6.08
CA ILE A 42 1.50 -11.45 5.89
C ILE A 42 0.63 -12.49 6.62
N SER A 43 0.24 -12.24 7.87
CA SER A 43 -0.59 -13.16 8.64
C SER A 43 -1.98 -13.33 8.01
N ASN A 44 -2.61 -12.23 7.59
CA ASN A 44 -3.94 -12.27 7.01
C ASN A 44 -3.92 -12.78 5.55
N THR A 45 -2.81 -12.62 4.81
CA THR A 45 -2.62 -13.26 3.49
C THR A 45 -2.62 -14.79 3.63
N ASN A 46 -1.82 -15.33 4.57
CA ASN A 46 -1.79 -16.77 4.86
C ASN A 46 -3.16 -17.32 5.29
N TYR A 47 -3.88 -16.60 6.14
CA TYR A 47 -5.24 -16.96 6.53
C TYR A 47 -6.21 -16.93 5.33
N SER A 48 -6.07 -15.93 4.45
CA SER A 48 -6.95 -15.74 3.29
C SER A 48 -6.75 -16.83 2.22
N PHE A 49 -5.52 -17.32 2.04
CA PHE A 49 -5.24 -18.49 1.20
C PHE A 49 -5.98 -19.74 1.69
N ARG A 50 -6.03 -19.99 3.01
CA ARG A 50 -6.75 -21.14 3.58
C ARG A 50 -8.25 -21.09 3.36
N ILE A 51 -8.82 -19.89 3.30
CA ILE A 51 -10.27 -19.67 3.09
C ILE A 51 -10.62 -19.55 1.60
N GLY A 52 -9.62 -19.41 0.72
CA GLY A 52 -9.83 -19.26 -0.72
C GLY A 52 -10.47 -17.93 -1.13
N SER A 53 -10.41 -16.90 -0.28
CA SER A 53 -11.04 -15.61 -0.57
C SER A 53 -10.07 -14.66 -1.29
N ARG A 54 -10.13 -14.68 -2.63
CA ARG A 54 -9.28 -13.87 -3.53
C ARG A 54 -9.22 -12.39 -3.17
N LYS A 55 -10.37 -11.76 -2.89
CA LYS A 55 -10.44 -10.34 -2.53
C LYS A 55 -9.59 -10.04 -1.29
N THR A 56 -9.66 -10.93 -0.29
CA THR A 56 -8.89 -10.76 0.95
C THR A 56 -7.42 -11.10 0.79
N ILE A 57 -7.05 -12.02 -0.10
CA ILE A 57 -5.65 -12.30 -0.45
C ILE A 57 -5.01 -11.05 -1.04
N ILE A 58 -5.63 -10.44 -2.05
CA ILE A 58 -5.12 -9.22 -2.71
C ILE A 58 -4.98 -8.08 -1.70
N LEU A 59 -6.05 -7.79 -0.94
CA LEU A 59 -6.03 -6.67 -0.01
C LEU A 59 -4.95 -6.84 1.07
N SER A 60 -4.77 -8.06 1.59
CA SER A 60 -3.75 -8.35 2.60
C SER A 60 -2.33 -8.28 2.03
N ALA A 61 -2.14 -8.74 0.80
CA ALA A 61 -0.88 -8.63 0.08
C ALA A 61 -0.49 -7.17 -0.17
N ILE A 62 -1.44 -6.34 -0.60
CA ILE A 62 -1.23 -4.89 -0.77
C ILE A 62 -0.84 -4.26 0.56
N LEU A 63 -1.58 -4.54 1.65
CA LEU A 63 -1.25 -4.01 2.98
C LEU A 63 0.14 -4.43 3.45
N PHE A 64 0.52 -5.69 3.22
CA PHE A 64 1.88 -6.17 3.50
C PHE A 64 2.93 -5.35 2.74
N LEU A 65 2.77 -5.20 1.43
CA LEU A 65 3.75 -4.51 0.59
C LEU A 65 3.80 -3.00 0.87
N VAL A 66 2.67 -2.37 1.17
CA VAL A 66 2.62 -0.98 1.64
C VAL A 66 3.40 -0.84 2.95
N GLY A 67 3.25 -1.79 3.88
CA GLY A 67 4.03 -1.83 5.11
C GLY A 67 5.54 -1.87 4.84
N VAL A 68 5.98 -2.73 3.92
CA VAL A 68 7.38 -2.80 3.48
C VAL A 68 7.86 -1.49 2.88
N VAL A 69 7.07 -0.86 2.00
CA VAL A 69 7.41 0.43 1.39
C VAL A 69 7.57 1.53 2.43
N LEU A 70 6.72 1.59 3.45
CA LEU A 70 6.83 2.56 4.54
C LEU A 70 8.14 2.38 5.34
N ILE A 71 8.48 1.13 5.67
CA ILE A 71 9.73 0.83 6.38
C ILE A 71 10.94 1.26 5.54
N VAL A 72 10.94 0.93 4.24
CA VAL A 72 12.04 1.31 3.33
C VAL A 72 12.12 2.83 3.16
N LYS A 73 10.99 3.51 2.96
CA LYS A 73 10.93 4.97 2.81
C LYS A 73 11.56 5.68 4.01
N ASN A 74 11.31 5.19 5.23
CA ASN A 74 11.77 5.84 6.44
C ASN A 74 13.21 5.42 6.83
N SER A 75 13.63 4.21 6.48
CA SER A 75 14.98 3.71 6.80
C SER A 75 16.07 4.22 5.87
N TYR A 76 15.71 4.70 4.68
CA TYR A 76 16.65 5.20 3.68
C TYR A 76 16.33 6.66 3.34
N GLU A 77 17.37 7.49 3.20
CA GLU A 77 17.22 8.88 2.72
C GLU A 77 16.89 8.89 1.23
N ILE A 78 15.60 8.82 0.91
CA ILE A 78 15.13 8.78 -0.47
C ILE A 78 14.90 10.21 -0.97
N MET A 79 15.84 10.68 -1.79
CA MET A 79 15.83 12.05 -2.34
C MET A 79 14.63 12.35 -3.27
N ASP A 80 13.96 11.32 -3.81
CA ASP A 80 12.85 11.47 -4.77
C ASP A 80 11.60 10.70 -4.32
N THR A 81 10.82 11.33 -3.45
CA THR A 81 9.61 10.76 -2.85
C THR A 81 8.52 10.46 -3.88
N ARG A 82 8.42 11.25 -4.96
CA ARG A 82 7.39 11.05 -6.01
C ARG A 82 7.77 9.89 -6.93
N GLY A 83 9.06 9.75 -7.26
CA GLY A 83 9.59 8.56 -7.92
C GLY A 83 9.30 7.27 -7.16
N LEU A 84 9.53 7.31 -5.85
CA LEU A 84 9.23 6.18 -4.97
C LEU A 84 7.76 5.76 -5.04
N ILE A 85 6.82 6.71 -5.08
CA ILE A 85 5.39 6.40 -5.18
C ILE A 85 5.09 5.63 -6.47
N LEU A 86 5.58 6.11 -7.63
CA LEU A 86 5.36 5.42 -8.90
C LEU A 86 5.95 4.00 -8.89
N VAL A 87 7.20 3.87 -8.47
CA VAL A 87 7.89 2.58 -8.36
C VAL A 87 7.11 1.64 -7.46
N SER A 88 6.64 2.15 -6.31
CA SER A 88 5.88 1.38 -5.33
C SER A 88 4.53 0.92 -5.90
N ILE A 89 3.79 1.79 -6.59
CA ILE A 89 2.50 1.41 -7.19
C ILE A 89 2.69 0.31 -8.24
N LEU A 90 3.68 0.46 -9.13
CA LEU A 90 3.98 -0.55 -10.16
C LEU A 90 4.43 -1.87 -9.52
N PHE A 91 5.33 -1.81 -8.55
CA PHE A 91 5.84 -2.97 -7.84
C PHE A 91 4.74 -3.70 -7.05
N ILE A 92 3.95 -2.97 -6.26
CA ILE A 92 2.85 -3.51 -5.46
C ILE A 92 1.80 -4.16 -6.37
N SER A 93 1.44 -3.49 -7.47
CA SER A 93 0.48 -4.03 -8.43
C SER A 93 1.01 -5.30 -9.09
N GLY A 94 2.29 -5.30 -9.52
CA GLY A 94 2.94 -6.46 -10.12
C GLY A 94 3.03 -7.64 -9.15
N ALA A 95 3.50 -7.41 -7.92
CA ALA A 95 3.58 -8.42 -6.88
C ALA A 95 2.21 -8.97 -6.48
N SER A 96 1.18 -8.13 -6.42
CA SER A 96 -0.20 -8.57 -6.13
C SER A 96 -0.75 -9.50 -7.23
N LEU A 97 -0.42 -9.24 -8.50
CA LEU A 97 -0.79 -10.12 -9.61
C LEU A 97 -0.01 -11.45 -9.55
N LEU A 98 1.26 -11.43 -9.16
CA LEU A 98 2.01 -12.67 -8.93
C LEU A 98 1.40 -13.51 -7.80
N ILE A 99 0.94 -12.86 -6.72
CA ILE A 99 0.23 -13.55 -5.62
C ILE A 99 -1.08 -14.16 -6.11
N LEU A 100 -1.81 -13.49 -7.00
CA LEU A 100 -2.99 -14.07 -7.66
C LEU A 100 -2.68 -15.23 -8.60
N PHE A 101 -1.53 -15.21 -9.25
CA PHE A 101 -1.06 -16.36 -10.03
C PHE A 101 -0.77 -17.56 -9.13
N ILE A 102 -0.22 -17.35 -7.93
CA ILE A 102 -0.01 -18.41 -6.94
C ILE A 102 -1.35 -19.02 -6.50
N ASP A 103 -2.39 -18.19 -6.30
CA ASP A 103 -3.76 -18.67 -6.02
C ASP A 103 -4.36 -19.46 -7.19
N ASN A 104 -4.07 -19.06 -8.43
CA ASN A 104 -4.60 -19.68 -9.64
C ASN A 104 -3.57 -19.82 -10.76
N MET A 105 -2.74 -20.87 -10.67
CA MET A 105 -1.64 -21.13 -11.62
C MET A 105 -2.09 -21.38 -13.06
N ARG A 106 -3.40 -21.59 -13.31
CA ARG A 106 -3.94 -21.74 -14.67
C ARG A 106 -3.97 -20.42 -15.43
N GLN A 107 -4.08 -19.28 -14.75
CA GLN A 107 -4.18 -17.96 -15.37
C GLN A 107 -2.80 -17.32 -15.56
N LYS A 108 -2.10 -17.73 -16.62
CA LYS A 108 -0.77 -17.20 -16.97
C LYS A 108 -0.74 -15.69 -17.23
N THR A 109 -1.89 -15.07 -17.54
CA THR A 109 -2.01 -13.61 -17.71
C THR A 109 -1.55 -12.84 -16.47
N PHE A 110 -1.80 -13.36 -15.26
CA PHE A 110 -1.33 -12.75 -14.01
C PHE A 110 0.19 -12.85 -13.84
N LEU A 111 0.80 -13.95 -14.30
CA LEU A 111 2.25 -14.11 -14.29
C LEU A 111 2.92 -13.08 -15.20
N PHE A 112 2.49 -13.01 -16.46
CA PHE A 112 3.10 -12.11 -17.45
C PHE A 112 2.88 -10.64 -17.11
N SER A 113 1.66 -10.25 -16.72
CA SER A 113 1.38 -8.87 -16.32
C SER A 113 2.09 -8.49 -15.01
N GLY A 114 2.15 -9.41 -14.04
CA GLY A 114 2.91 -9.22 -12.80
C GLY A 114 4.39 -8.99 -13.06
N PHE A 115 5.03 -9.84 -13.86
CA PHE A 115 6.43 -9.69 -14.24
C PHE A 115 6.68 -8.40 -15.02
N ALA A 116 5.82 -8.08 -16.00
CA ALA A 116 5.95 -6.86 -16.79
C ALA A 116 5.91 -5.61 -15.90
N LEU A 117 5.00 -5.56 -14.93
CA LEU A 117 4.89 -4.43 -13.99
C LEU A 117 6.10 -4.31 -13.05
N ILE A 118 6.67 -5.43 -12.58
CA ILE A 118 7.89 -5.42 -11.76
C ILE A 118 9.09 -4.94 -12.59
N ILE A 119 9.20 -5.37 -13.84
CA ILE A 119 10.23 -4.90 -14.75
C ILE A 119 10.06 -3.39 -15.01
N LEU A 120 8.83 -2.94 -15.29
CA LEU A 120 8.48 -1.54 -15.45
C LEU A 120 8.80 -0.72 -14.19
N SER A 121 8.57 -1.25 -12.98
CA SER A 121 8.90 -0.54 -11.74
C SER A 121 10.40 -0.29 -11.65
N TYR A 122 11.23 -1.26 -12.02
CA TYR A 122 12.69 -1.08 -12.06
C TYR A 122 13.12 -0.05 -13.12
N PHE A 123 12.59 -0.15 -14.34
CA PHE A 123 12.89 0.83 -15.41
C PHE A 123 12.37 2.23 -15.09
N SER A 124 11.39 2.37 -14.21
CA SER A 124 10.86 3.67 -13.81
C SER A 124 11.87 4.57 -13.12
N LEU A 125 12.84 3.98 -12.42
CA LEU A 125 13.94 4.70 -11.77
C LEU A 125 14.95 5.29 -12.77
N THR A 126 15.06 4.72 -13.97
CA THR A 126 16.17 5.03 -14.91
C THR A 126 15.68 5.69 -16.19
N VAL A 127 14.76 5.04 -16.91
CA VAL A 127 14.33 5.44 -18.26
C VAL A 127 13.14 6.39 -18.18
N LEU A 128 12.11 6.05 -17.40
CA LEU A 128 10.91 6.90 -17.30
C LEU A 128 11.21 8.25 -16.61
N LYS A 129 12.21 8.29 -15.70
CA LYS A 129 12.72 9.55 -15.14
C LYS A 129 13.33 10.46 -16.21
N LYS A 130 14.13 9.91 -17.12
CA LYS A 130 14.78 10.68 -18.21
C LYS A 130 13.80 11.20 -19.26
N ILE A 131 12.66 10.53 -19.44
CA ILE A 131 11.62 10.90 -20.42
C ILE A 131 10.70 12.02 -19.88
N GLY A 132 10.90 12.49 -18.64
CA GLY A 132 10.07 13.57 -18.06
C GLY A 132 8.73 13.10 -17.50
N LEU A 133 8.51 11.80 -17.37
CA LEU A 133 7.27 11.23 -16.83
C LEU A 133 7.00 11.64 -15.37
N PHE A 134 8.07 11.97 -14.66
CA PHE A 134 8.02 12.50 -13.29
C PHE A 134 7.47 13.93 -13.26
N GLU A 135 7.74 14.74 -14.30
CA GLU A 135 7.15 16.08 -14.45
C GLU A 135 5.66 15.98 -14.78
N TRP A 136 5.28 15.03 -15.64
CA TRP A 136 3.88 14.77 -15.92
C TRP A 136 3.11 14.27 -14.68
N LEU A 137 3.69 13.31 -13.93
CA LEU A 137 3.13 12.86 -12.66
C LEU A 137 3.08 13.96 -11.62
N LYS A 138 4.03 14.90 -11.64
CA LYS A 138 3.98 16.09 -10.80
C LYS A 138 2.75 16.93 -11.12
N THR A 139 2.52 17.26 -12.39
CA THR A 139 1.33 18.02 -12.81
C THR A 139 0.03 17.30 -12.42
N VAL A 140 -0.06 15.98 -12.64
CA VAL A 140 -1.26 15.20 -12.28
C VAL A 140 -1.45 15.14 -10.76
N GLY A 141 -0.37 14.93 -9.99
CA GLY A 141 -0.40 14.88 -8.53
C GLY A 141 -0.84 16.22 -7.93
N ASP A 142 -0.28 17.33 -8.42
CA ASP A 142 -0.62 18.67 -7.97
C ASP A 142 -2.10 19.00 -8.26
N ILE A 143 -2.64 18.55 -9.41
CA ILE A 143 -4.07 18.63 -9.72
C ILE A 143 -4.89 17.79 -8.71
N PHE A 144 -4.48 16.56 -8.43
CA PHE A 144 -5.16 15.70 -7.47
C PHE A 144 -5.19 16.29 -6.06
N GLU A 145 -4.10 16.91 -5.58
CA GLU A 145 -4.06 17.58 -4.28
C GLU A 145 -5.06 18.74 -4.19
N ILE A 146 -5.24 19.51 -5.28
CA ILE A 146 -6.22 20.59 -5.35
C ILE A 146 -7.66 20.04 -5.31
N PHE A 147 -7.93 18.92 -5.97
CA PHE A 147 -9.26 18.33 -6.06
C PHE A 147 -9.62 17.40 -4.90
N LEU A 148 -8.64 16.88 -4.15
CA LEU A 148 -8.86 15.96 -3.04
C LEU A 148 -9.85 16.50 -1.99
N PRO A 149 -9.74 17.76 -1.53
CA PRO A 149 -10.70 18.34 -0.58
C PRO A 149 -12.12 18.37 -1.15
N ILE A 150 -12.27 18.71 -2.43
CA ILE A 150 -13.57 18.77 -3.12
C ILE A 150 -14.19 17.36 -3.19
N ILE A 151 -13.39 16.37 -3.56
CA ILE A 151 -13.82 14.97 -3.62
C ILE A 151 -14.22 14.49 -2.22
N LEU A 152 -13.44 14.79 -1.18
CA LEU A 152 -13.75 14.42 0.20
C LEU A 152 -15.05 15.07 0.71
N ILE A 153 -15.28 16.35 0.38
CA ILE A 153 -16.53 17.05 0.71
C ILE A 153 -17.72 16.39 0.01
N LEU A 154 -17.64 16.15 -1.31
CA LEU A 154 -18.72 15.49 -2.06
C LEU A 154 -19.00 14.08 -1.55
N PHE A 155 -17.96 13.33 -1.22
CA PHE A 155 -18.08 11.99 -0.67
C PHE A 155 -18.70 12.01 0.74
N GLY A 156 -18.27 12.95 1.59
CA GLY A 156 -18.84 13.18 2.90
C GLY A 156 -20.32 13.58 2.84
N MET A 157 -20.68 14.49 1.93
CA MET A 157 -22.09 14.87 1.68
C MET A 157 -22.91 13.68 1.19
N SER A 158 -22.38 12.89 0.26
CA SER A 158 -23.04 11.67 -0.23
C SER A 158 -23.33 10.70 0.91
N ILE A 159 -22.35 10.41 1.78
CA ILE A 159 -22.54 9.54 2.95
C ILE A 159 -23.56 10.14 3.92
N PHE A 160 -23.54 11.45 4.15
CA PHE A 160 -24.49 12.12 5.05
C PHE A 160 -25.93 12.05 4.53
N ILE A 161 -26.14 12.27 3.23
CA ILE A 161 -27.46 12.18 2.58
C ILE A 161 -27.97 10.74 2.53
N ASN A 162 -27.08 9.77 2.29
CA ASN A 162 -27.44 8.34 2.19
C ASN A 162 -27.52 7.64 3.55
N ARG A 163 -27.30 8.36 4.66
CA ARG A 163 -27.51 7.83 6.01
C ARG A 163 -29.02 7.68 6.21
N LYS A 164 -29.51 6.46 5.99
CA LYS A 164 -30.89 6.08 6.33
C LYS A 164 -31.18 6.53 7.77
N LYS A 165 -32.30 7.25 7.95
CA LYS A 165 -32.94 7.40 9.26
C LYS A 165 -33.19 6.03 9.89
#